data_AF-A0A8G2A2T2-F1
#
_entry.id   AF-A0A8G2A2T2-F1
#
_cell.length_a   1.000
_cell.length_b   1.000
_cell.length_c   1.000
_cell.angle_alpha   90.00
_cell.angle_beta   90.00
_cell.angle_gamma   90.00
#
_symmetry.space_group_name_H-M   'P 1'
#
loop_
_entity.id
_entity.type
_entity.pdbx_description
1 polymer ?
#
loop_
_entity_poly.entity_id
_entity_poly.type
_entity_poly.pdbx_seq_one_letter_code
_entity_poly.pdbx_strand_id
1 'polypeptide(L)' 'MATPDWEAIETAYRAGVMSLREIASQHGISEGAIRYRGRKLQSLTI' A
#
# COMPACT_ATOMS: atom_id res chain seq x y z
N MET A 1 15.95 4.31 -10.02
CA MET A 1 14.98 4.42 -8.92
C MET A 1 14.16 3.15 -8.91
N ALA A 2 14.34 2.27 -7.93
CA ALA A 2 13.52 1.07 -7.82
C ALA A 2 12.08 1.49 -7.53
N THR A 3 11.16 1.12 -8.41
CA THR A 3 9.73 1.28 -8.14
C THR A 3 9.37 0.40 -6.95
N PRO A 4 8.70 0.93 -5.91
CA PRO A 4 8.26 0.11 -4.79
C PRO A 4 7.29 -0.97 -5.28
N ASP A 5 7.41 -2.18 -4.72
CA ASP A 5 6.59 -3.35 -5.04
C ASP A 5 5.14 -3.13 -4.59
N TRP A 6 4.39 -2.38 -5.40
CA TRP A 6 3.00 -2.05 -5.14
C TRP A 6 2.11 -3.28 -5.03
N GLU A 7 2.44 -4.35 -5.75
CA GLU A 7 1.71 -5.61 -5.68
C GLU A 7 1.83 -6.23 -4.27
N ALA A 8 3.04 -6.30 -3.72
CA ALA A 8 3.27 -6.79 -2.36
C ALA A 8 2.58 -5.91 -1.30
N ILE A 9 2.65 -4.57 -1.48
CA ILE A 9 1.97 -3.60 -0.61
C ILE A 9 0.45 -3.80 -0.65
N GLU A 10 -0.12 -4.04 -1.83
CA GLU A 10 -1.55 -4.26 -2.01
C GLU A 10 -2.00 -5.59 -1.42
N THR A 11 -1.20 -6.66 -1.56
CA THR A 11 -1.43 -7.95 -0.91
C THR A 11 -1.41 -7.81 0.61
N ALA A 12 -0.41 -7.13 1.18
CA ALA A 12 -0.33 -6.91 2.63
C ALA A 12 -1.51 -6.04 3.14
N TYR A 13 -1.89 -5.02 2.38
CA TYR A 13 -3.04 -4.17 2.69
C TYR A 13 -4.36 -4.96 2.65
N ARG A 14 -4.56 -5.80 1.62
CA ARG A 14 -5.75 -6.67 1.48
C ARG A 14 -5.80 -7.78 2.52
N ALA A 15 -4.65 -8.32 2.91
CA ALA A 15 -4.57 -9.34 3.94
C ALA A 15 -5.01 -8.79 5.31
N GLY A 16 -4.91 -7.47 5.53
CA GLY A 16 -5.37 -6.82 6.76
C GLY A 16 -4.62 -7.25 8.03
N VAL A 17 -3.54 -8.02 7.86
CA VAL A 17 -2.71 -8.58 8.95
C VAL A 17 -1.72 -7.55 9.51
N MET A 18 -1.43 -6.48 8.78
CA MET A 18 -0.48 -5.43 9.14
C MET A 18 -1.10 -4.05 9.02
N SER A 19 -0.68 -3.13 9.89
CA SER A 19 -1.08 -1.72 9.78
C SER A 19 -0.40 -1.06 8.58
N LEU A 20 -1.08 -0.07 7.97
CA LEU A 20 -0.52 0.74 6.87
C LEU A 20 0.88 1.27 7.15
N ARG A 21 1.15 1.63 8.41
CA ARG A 21 2.42 2.16 8.89
C ARG A 21 3.54 1.11 8.91
N GLU A 22 3.22 -0.14 9.22
CA GLU A 22 4.17 -1.26 9.14
C GLU A 22 4.49 -1.59 7.69
N ILE A 23 3.48 -1.66 6.83
CA ILE A 23 3.66 -1.91 5.38
C ILE A 23 4.53 -0.79 4.78
N ALA A 24 4.27 0.47 5.14
CA ALA A 24 5.09 1.61 4.75
C ALA A 24 6.55 1.46 5.19
N SER A 25 6.78 1.06 6.44
CA SER A 25 8.11 0.86 6.99
C SER A 25 8.88 -0.29 6.32
N GLN A 26 8.20 -1.40 5.99
CA GLN A 26 8.81 -2.55 5.30
C GLN A 26 9.24 -2.22 3.88
N HIS A 27 8.43 -1.44 3.16
CA HIS A 27 8.70 -1.10 1.77
C HIS A 27 9.47 0.22 1.60
N GLY A 28 9.85 0.89 2.70
CA GLY A 28 10.60 2.14 2.67
C GLY A 28 9.83 3.31 2.03
N ILE A 29 8.49 3.27 2.10
CA ILE A 29 7.61 4.30 1.54
C ILE A 29 6.81 5.00 2.62
N SER A 30 6.25 6.16 2.30
CA SER A 30 5.37 6.87 3.23
C SER A 30 3.96 6.28 3.24
N GLU A 31 3.35 6.19 4.42
CA GLU A 31 1.95 5.74 4.60
C GLU A 31 0.95 6.54 3.73
N GLY A 32 1.23 7.83 3.51
CA GLY A 32 0.46 8.69 2.62
C GLY A 32 0.45 8.22 1.15
N ALA A 33 1.54 7.61 0.68
CA ALA A 33 1.63 7.03 -0.67
C ALA A 33 0.72 5.80 -0.80
N ILE A 34 0.68 4.96 0.23
CA ILE A 34 -0.23 3.81 0.30
C ILE A 34 -1.69 4.28 0.31
N ARG A 35 -2.05 5.28 1.13
CA ARG A 35 -3.40 5.87 1.15
C ARG A 35 -3.81 6.49 -0.18
N TYR A 36 -2.89 7.19 -0.83
CA TYR A 36 -3.13 7.78 -2.15
C TYR A 36 -3.42 6.69 -3.19
N ARG A 37 -2.62 5.62 -3.20
CA ARG A 37 -2.81 4.46 -4.09
C ARG A 37 -4.10 3.69 -3.77
N GLY A 38 -4.34 3.41 -2.50
CA GLY A 38 -5.51 2.67 -2.01
C GLY A 38 -6.82 3.37 -2.35
N ARG A 39 -6.90 4.70 -2.27
CA ARG A 39 -8.07 5.45 -2.75
C ARG A 39 -8.28 5.31 -4.26
N LYS A 40 -7.20 5.34 -5.05
CA LYS A 40 -7.27 5.18 -6.51
C LYS A 40 -7.72 3.76 -6.91
N LEU A 41 -7.31 2.75 -6.16
CA LEU A 41 -7.70 1.35 -6.34
C LEU A 41 -9.15 1.08 -5.89
N GLN A 42 -9.54 1.55 -4.70
CA GLN A 42 -10.91 1.36 -4.21
C GLN A 42 -11.94 2.13 -5.03
N SER A 43 -11.62 3.33 -5.50
CA SER A 43 -12.52 4.11 -6.36
C SER A 43 -12.72 3.50 -7.75
N LEU A 44 -11.91 2.51 -8.16
CA LEU A 44 -12.08 1.75 -9.40
C LEU A 44 -12.84 0.43 -9.21
N THR A 45 -13.20 0.08 -7.97
CA THR A 45 -13.82 -1.20 -7.59
C THR A 45 -15.30 -1.05 -7.20
N ILE A 46 -15.89 0.13 -7.34
CA ILE A 46 -17.31 0.43 -7.10
C ILE A 46 -17.99 0.95 -8.36
#